data_AF-A0A2E4C9Y5-F1
#
_entry.id   AF-A0A2E4C9Y5-F1
#
_cell.length_a   1.000
_cell.length_b   1.000
_cell.length_c   1.000
_cell.angle_alpha   90.00
_cell.angle_beta   90.00
_cell.angle_gamma   90.00
#
_symmetry.space_group_name_H-M   'P 1'
#
loop_
_entity.id
_entity.type
_entity.pdbx_description
1 polymer ?
#
loop_
_entity_poly.entity_id
_entity_poly.type
_entity_poly.pdbx_seq_one_letter_code
_entity_poly.pdbx_strand_id
1 'polypeptide(L)' 'MTMIELEPSAVHRGEGDLPWIDSGRGNQVKFLTAKISEGLWIVRTRFQPGTAVQTHRHTGQVYAYTMTGSWHYQES' A
#
# COMPACT_ATOMS: atom_id res chain seq x y z
N MET A 1 16.08 34.37 -13.39
CA MET A 1 16.10 34.84 -11.98
C MET A 1 14.65 35.12 -11.60
N THR A 2 14.01 34.49 -10.62
CA THR A 2 14.52 33.83 -9.42
C THR A 2 13.52 32.77 -8.95
N MET A 3 14.04 31.55 -8.76
CA MET A 3 13.66 30.52 -7.79
C MET A 3 12.47 30.83 -6.87
N ILE A 4 11.34 30.12 -7.02
CA ILE A 4 10.62 29.42 -5.93
C ILE A 4 9.81 28.26 -6.55
N GLU A 5 10.37 27.06 -6.55
CA GLU A 5 9.57 25.85 -6.33
C GLU A 5 10.31 25.07 -5.24
N LEU A 6 10.31 25.64 -4.03
CA LEU A 6 11.04 25.10 -2.87
C LEU A 6 10.23 24.04 -2.10
N GLU A 7 8.97 23.83 -2.45
CA GLU A 7 8.10 22.88 -1.78
C GLU A 7 7.81 21.68 -2.70
N PRO A 8 7.88 20.44 -2.20
CA PRO A 8 7.42 19.29 -2.96
C PRO A 8 5.95 19.49 -3.32
N SER A 9 5.62 19.42 -4.61
CA SER A 9 4.22 19.48 -5.03
C SER A 9 3.46 18.30 -4.44
N ALA A 10 2.31 18.57 -3.82
CA ALA A 10 1.44 17.53 -3.30
C ALA A 10 0.92 16.68 -4.48
N VAL A 11 1.24 15.39 -4.48
CA VAL A 11 0.76 14.46 -5.51
C VAL A 11 -0.55 13.84 -5.03
N HIS A 12 -1.67 14.33 -5.57
CA HIS A 12 -2.96 13.67 -5.38
C HIS A 12 -3.06 12.42 -6.26
N ARG A 13 -3.55 11.31 -5.69
CA ARG A 13 -3.96 10.11 -6.45
C ARG A 13 -5.34 9.72 -5.97
N GLY A 14 -6.33 10.02 -6.79
CA GLY A 14 -7.72 9.70 -6.51
C GLY A 14 -7.96 8.20 -6.56
N GLU A 15 -9.02 7.75 -5.89
CA GLU A 15 -9.39 6.34 -5.89
C GLU A 15 -9.70 5.82 -7.31
N GLY A 16 -10.27 6.65 -8.19
CA GLY A 16 -10.57 6.29 -9.57
C GLY A 16 -9.35 6.29 -10.51
N ASP A 17 -8.26 6.94 -10.12
CA ASP A 17 -7.13 7.24 -11.02
C ASP A 17 -6.14 6.08 -11.13
N LEU A 18 -6.15 5.17 -10.15
CA LEU A 18 -5.24 4.04 -10.09
C LEU A 18 -5.97 2.73 -10.41
N PRO A 19 -5.41 1.86 -11.28
CA PRO A 19 -5.99 0.57 -11.56
C PRO A 19 -5.76 -0.39 -10.38
N TRP A 20 -6.68 -1.35 -10.23
CA TRP A 20 -6.40 -2.55 -9.43
C TRP A 20 -5.49 -3.48 -10.23
N ILE A 21 -4.39 -3.91 -9.62
CA ILE A 21 -3.45 -4.88 -10.18
C ILE A 21 -3.64 -6.19 -9.42
N ASP A 22 -3.94 -7.27 -10.13
CA ASP A 22 -4.00 -8.61 -9.55
C ASP A 22 -2.59 -9.13 -9.25
N SER A 23 -2.35 -9.59 -8.02
CA SER A 23 -1.07 -10.18 -7.63
C SER A 23 -0.93 -11.66 -8.01
N GLY A 24 -2.03 -12.31 -8.42
CA GLY A 24 -2.11 -13.75 -8.62
C GLY A 24 -2.11 -14.56 -7.31
N ARG A 25 -2.27 -13.90 -6.16
CA ARG A 25 -2.17 -14.52 -4.81
C ARG A 25 -3.42 -14.28 -3.96
N GLY A 26 -4.58 -14.20 -4.60
CA GLY A 26 -5.85 -13.92 -3.94
C GLY A 26 -6.02 -12.46 -3.51
N ASN A 27 -5.15 -11.55 -3.96
CA ASN A 27 -5.26 -10.14 -3.63
C ASN A 27 -5.06 -9.23 -4.83
N GLN A 28 -5.72 -8.08 -4.79
CA GLN A 28 -5.53 -6.98 -5.73
C GLN A 28 -4.89 -5.80 -4.99
N VAL A 29 -4.07 -5.03 -5.69
CA VAL A 29 -3.33 -3.90 -5.12
C VAL A 29 -3.51 -2.65 -5.98
N LYS A 30 -3.74 -1.50 -5.34
CA LYS A 30 -3.47 -0.18 -5.92
C LYS A 30 -2.17 0.35 -5.34
N PHE A 31 -1.28 0.77 -6.23
CA PHE A 31 0.03 1.29 -5.86
C PHE A 31 0.01 2.82 -5.75
N LEU A 32 0.10 3.34 -4.52
CA LEU A 32 -0.01 4.78 -4.26
C LEU A 32 1.34 5.48 -4.30
N THR A 33 2.40 4.89 -3.76
CA THR A 33 3.77 5.42 -3.89
C THR A 33 4.80 4.38 -3.43
N ALA A 34 6.03 4.50 -3.91
CA ALA A 34 7.20 3.92 -3.25
C ALA A 34 8.33 4.92 -3.25
N LYS A 35 8.99 5.00 -2.12
CA LYS A 35 10.22 5.74 -1.89
C LYS A 35 11.28 4.75 -1.45
N ILE A 36 11.94 4.16 -2.44
CA ILE A 36 12.81 2.99 -2.25
C ILE A 36 13.97 3.29 -1.29
N SER A 37 14.57 4.48 -1.40
CA SER A 37 15.65 4.92 -0.49
C SER A 37 15.20 5.11 0.96
N GLU A 38 13.91 5.38 1.19
CA GLU A 38 13.31 5.52 2.52
C GLU A 38 12.74 4.18 3.04
N GLY A 39 12.78 3.11 2.23
CA GLY A 39 12.16 1.83 2.58
C GLY A 39 10.64 1.89 2.70
N LEU A 40 9.99 2.89 2.09
CA LEU A 40 8.56 3.16 2.23
C LEU A 40 7.82 2.82 0.94
N TRP A 41 6.67 2.16 1.09
CA TRP A 41 5.67 2.01 0.04
C TRP A 41 4.28 2.10 0.66
N ILE A 42 3.34 2.68 -0.07
CA ILE A 42 1.96 2.83 0.35
C ILE A 42 1.09 2.17 -0.71
N VAL A 43 0.21 1.28 -0.25
CA VAL A 43 -0.73 0.57 -1.10
C VAL A 43 -2.11 0.52 -0.48
N ARG A 44 -3.09 0.33 -1.34
CA ARG A 44 -4.41 -0.14 -0.95
C ARG A 44 -4.56 -1.57 -1.43
N THR A 45 -4.91 -2.49 -0.54
CA THR A 45 -5.03 -3.91 -0.87
C THR A 45 -6.47 -4.39 -0.69
N ARG A 46 -6.92 -5.26 -1.58
CA ARG A 46 -8.15 -6.04 -1.44
C ARG A 46 -7.78 -7.51 -1.40
N PHE A 47 -8.09 -8.19 -0.30
CA PHE A 47 -7.93 -9.62 -0.17
C PHE A 47 -9.26 -10.31 -0.47
N GLN A 48 -9.23 -11.36 -1.30
CA GLN A 48 -10.38 -12.22 -1.48
C GLN A 48 -10.58 -13.08 -0.21
N PRO A 49 -11.82 -13.46 0.13
CA PRO A 49 -12.07 -14.37 1.24
C PRO A 49 -11.24 -15.66 1.14
N GLY A 50 -10.66 -16.10 2.27
CA GLY A 50 -9.80 -17.28 2.33
C GLY A 50 -8.35 -17.06 1.89
N THR A 51 -7.97 -15.85 1.49
CA THR A 51 -6.56 -15.55 1.17
C THR A 51 -5.67 -15.70 2.41
N ALA A 52 -4.61 -16.49 2.28
CA ALA A 52 -3.55 -16.60 3.27
C ALA A 52 -2.24 -16.06 2.66
N VAL A 53 -1.55 -15.19 3.41
CA VAL A 53 -0.24 -14.68 3.04
C VAL A 53 0.82 -15.57 3.68
N GLN A 54 1.97 -15.74 3.01
CA GLN A 54 3.10 -16.48 3.60
C GLN A 54 3.49 -15.87 4.96
N THR A 55 3.92 -16.69 5.90
CA THR A 55 4.57 -16.19 7.12
C THR A 55 5.77 -15.33 6.76
N HIS A 56 5.87 -14.14 7.34
CA HIS A 56 6.94 -13.20 7.04
C HIS A 56 7.29 -12.34 8.26
N ARG A 57 8.51 -11.79 8.26
CA ARG A 57 8.98 -10.87 9.28
C ARG A 57 9.21 -9.50 8.66
N HIS A 58 8.62 -8.47 9.27
CA HIS A 58 8.92 -7.10 8.87
C HIS A 58 10.26 -6.65 9.42
N THR A 59 11.07 -6.01 8.57
CA THR A 59 12.33 -5.36 8.97
C THR A 59 12.11 -3.90 9.41
N GLY A 60 10.88 -3.40 9.31
CA GLY A 60 10.45 -2.07 9.72
C GLY A 60 8.99 -2.10 10.21
N GLN A 61 8.41 -0.92 10.47
CA GLN A 61 7.04 -0.81 10.97
C GLN A 61 6.02 -0.97 9.86
N VAL A 62 4.85 -1.52 10.20
CA VAL A 62 3.69 -1.61 9.32
C VAL A 62 2.52 -0.92 9.98
N TYR A 63 1.89 0.00 9.25
CA TYR A 63 0.64 0.63 9.63
C TYR A 63 -0.44 0.19 8.66
N ALA A 64 -1.55 -0.32 9.18
CA ALA A 64 -2.67 -0.77 8.39
C ALA A 64 -3.97 -0.20 8.96
N TYR A 65 -4.87 0.22 8.07
CA TYR A 65 -6.22 0.64 8.42
C TYR A 65 -7.22 -0.22 7.65
N THR A 66 -8.10 -0.90 8.37
CA THR A 66 -9.12 -1.78 7.78
C THR A 66 -10.34 -0.94 7.43
N MET A 67 -10.61 -0.77 6.13
CA MET A 67 -11.80 -0.03 5.69
C MET A 67 -13.07 -0.87 5.77
N THR A 68 -12.98 -2.16 5.42
CA THR A 68 -14.11 -3.09 5.34
C THR A 68 -13.61 -4.54 5.49
N GLY A 69 -14.45 -5.44 5.98
CA GLY A 69 -14.14 -6.87 6.13
C GLY A 69 -13.41 -7.18 7.44
N SER A 70 -12.76 -8.35 7.50
CA SER A 70 -12.01 -8.82 8.66
C SER A 70 -10.79 -9.63 8.23
N TRP A 71 -9.79 -9.67 9.11
CA TRP A 71 -8.57 -10.45 8.97
C TRP A 71 -7.97 -10.69 10.36
N HIS A 72 -7.01 -11.60 10.46
CA HIS A 72 -6.25 -11.84 11.68
C HIS A 72 -4.83 -12.31 11.31
N TYR A 73 -3.91 -12.19 12.27
CA TYR A 73 -2.62 -12.89 12.23
C TYR A 73 -2.81 -14.33 12.71
N GLN A 74 -2.11 -15.28 12.10
CA GLN A 74 -2.14 -16.68 12.56
C GLN A 74 -1.23 -16.90 13.78
N GLU A 75 -0.32 -15.96 14.02
CA GLU A 75 0.65 -15.96 15.11
C GLU A 75 0.05 -15.48 16.45
N SER A 76 -1.23 -15.07 16.44
CA SER A 76 -1.99 -14.55 17.60
C SER A 76 -2.91 -15.60 18.21
#